data_AF-A0A7S1MPQ6-F1
#
_entry.id   AF-A0A7S1MPQ6-F1
#
_cell.length_a   1.000
_cell.length_b   1.000
_cell.length_c   1.000
_cell.angle_alpha   90.00
_cell.angle_beta   90.00
_cell.angle_gamma   90.00
#
_symmetry.space_group_name_H-M   'P 1'
#
loop_
_entity.id
_entity.type
_entity.pdbx_description
1 polymer ?
#
loop_
_entity_poly.entity_id
_entity_poly.type
_entity_poly.pdbx_seq_one_letter_code
_entity_poly.pdbx_strand_id
1 'polypeptide(L)'
;NAAIESTGSSTAQAKATAEAKRIEGENECEVARLRAEAETVMMRAEIDVLKLQHANEIDYVDQMHTLDIERERELARVEADKFKRTVQAIGRDTIIALARAGPKVQARLLGALGLQGYLVTDGTNPINLFNTAKGLANQGQQAAAAAASIA
;
A
#
# COMPACT_ATOMS: atom_id res chain seq x y z
N ASN A 1 -9.91 -7.17 -91.60
CA ASN A 1 -9.02 -7.87 -90.66
C ASN A 1 -8.45 -6.94 -89.58
N ALA A 2 -7.80 -5.82 -89.91
CA ALA A 2 -7.20 -4.90 -88.92
C ALA A 2 -8.16 -4.38 -87.82
N ALA A 3 -9.41 -4.05 -88.13
CA ALA A 3 -10.38 -3.60 -87.11
C ALA A 3 -10.79 -4.71 -86.13
N ILE A 4 -10.83 -5.96 -86.59
CA ILE A 4 -11.20 -7.13 -85.76
C ILE A 4 -10.00 -7.54 -84.89
N GLU A 5 -8.78 -7.49 -85.41
CA GLU A 5 -7.56 -7.72 -84.62
C GLU A 5 -7.34 -6.61 -83.58
N SER A 6 -7.58 -5.36 -83.93
CA SER A 6 -7.46 -4.22 -83.00
C SER A 6 -8.48 -4.31 -81.85
N THR A 7 -9.73 -4.65 -82.15
CA THR A 7 -10.77 -4.85 -81.13
C THR A 7 -10.54 -6.10 -80.29
N GLY A 8 -10.06 -7.19 -80.90
CA GLY A 8 -9.65 -8.41 -80.19
C GLY A 8 -8.48 -8.18 -79.23
N SER A 9 -7.46 -7.44 -79.67
CA SER A 9 -6.31 -7.07 -78.82
C SER A 9 -6.73 -6.16 -77.67
N SER A 10 -7.52 -5.12 -77.94
CA SER A 10 -7.99 -4.18 -76.92
C SER A 10 -8.89 -4.86 -75.88
N THR A 11 -9.79 -5.75 -76.29
CA THR A 11 -10.65 -6.49 -75.37
C THR A 11 -9.88 -7.53 -74.55
N ALA A 12 -8.91 -8.23 -75.15
CA ALA A 12 -8.02 -9.13 -74.41
C ALA A 12 -7.18 -8.38 -73.37
N GLN A 13 -6.63 -7.23 -73.73
CA GLN A 13 -5.82 -6.40 -72.83
C GLN A 13 -6.67 -5.78 -71.71
N ALA A 14 -7.89 -5.34 -72.00
CA ALA A 14 -8.83 -4.85 -70.99
C ALA A 14 -9.21 -5.96 -69.99
N LYS A 15 -9.48 -7.18 -70.48
CA LYS A 15 -9.76 -8.34 -69.62
C LYS A 15 -8.56 -8.75 -68.77
N ALA A 16 -7.36 -8.79 -69.36
CA ALA A 16 -6.13 -9.10 -68.62
C ALA A 16 -5.85 -8.07 -67.52
N THR A 17 -6.05 -6.79 -67.81
CA THR A 17 -5.87 -5.70 -66.83
C THR A 17 -6.92 -5.75 -65.73
N ALA A 18 -8.18 -6.03 -66.08
CA ALA A 18 -9.25 -6.17 -65.09
C ALA A 18 -9.00 -7.37 -64.15
N GLU A 19 -8.55 -8.49 -64.70
CA GLU A 19 -8.23 -9.69 -63.92
C GLU A 19 -6.99 -9.48 -63.04
N ALA A 20 -5.95 -8.82 -63.55
CA ALA A 20 -4.78 -8.46 -62.74
C ALA A 20 -5.18 -7.58 -61.54
N LYS A 21 -6.01 -6.55 -61.76
CA LYS A 21 -6.51 -5.68 -60.68
C LYS A 21 -7.41 -6.43 -59.70
N ARG A 22 -8.20 -7.40 -60.16
CA ARG A 22 -9.03 -8.25 -59.29
C ARG A 22 -8.14 -9.08 -58.35
N ILE A 23 -7.13 -9.75 -58.91
CA ILE A 23 -6.17 -10.55 -58.13
C ILE A 23 -5.37 -9.67 -57.15
N GLU A 24 -4.92 -8.49 -57.58
CA GLU A 24 -4.24 -7.54 -56.71
C GLU A 24 -5.13 -7.11 -55.53
N GLY A 25 -6.39 -6.75 -55.79
CA GLY A 25 -7.33 -6.38 -54.73
C GLY A 25 -7.64 -7.52 -53.77
N GLU A 26 -7.83 -8.73 -54.29
CA GLU A 26 -8.05 -9.94 -53.47
C GLU A 26 -6.83 -10.25 -52.59
N ASN A 27 -5.63 -10.20 -53.16
CA ASN A 27 -4.38 -10.38 -52.42
C ASN A 27 -4.18 -9.30 -51.36
N GLU A 28 -4.49 -8.04 -51.67
CA GLU A 28 -4.34 -6.93 -50.72
C GLU A 28 -5.29 -7.09 -49.53
N CYS A 29 -6.54 -7.51 -49.77
CA CYS A 29 -7.48 -7.89 -48.72
C CYS A 29 -6.98 -9.09 -47.88
N GLU A 30 -6.45 -10.13 -48.53
CA GLU A 30 -5.94 -11.31 -47.84
C GLU A 30 -4.72 -10.99 -46.96
N VAL A 31 -3.77 -10.20 -47.49
CA VAL A 31 -2.60 -9.72 -46.74
C VAL A 31 -3.03 -8.86 -45.56
N ALA A 32 -4.01 -7.96 -45.74
CA ALA A 32 -4.55 -7.17 -44.64
C ALA A 32 -5.18 -8.05 -43.56
N ARG A 33 -5.94 -9.09 -43.94
CA ARG A 33 -6.53 -10.06 -43.00
C ARG A 33 -5.45 -10.82 -42.22
N LEU A 34 -4.45 -11.37 -42.91
CA LEU A 34 -3.37 -12.13 -42.27
C LEU A 34 -2.55 -11.26 -41.32
N ARG A 35 -2.32 -9.98 -41.67
CA ARG A 35 -1.66 -9.03 -40.77
C ARG A 35 -2.49 -8.77 -39.52
N ALA A 36 -3.79 -8.55 -39.65
CA ALA A 36 -4.67 -8.35 -38.51
C ALA A 36 -4.73 -9.59 -37.58
N GLU A 37 -4.73 -10.79 -38.17
CA GLU A 37 -4.67 -12.04 -37.41
C GLU A 37 -3.33 -12.20 -36.68
N ALA A 38 -2.21 -11.93 -37.36
CA ALA A 38 -0.88 -11.97 -36.75
C ALA A 38 -0.76 -10.98 -35.59
N GLU A 39 -1.23 -9.74 -35.78
CA GLU A 39 -1.26 -8.70 -34.74
C GLU A 39 -2.12 -9.15 -33.55
N THR A 40 -3.30 -9.72 -33.80
CA THR A 40 -4.18 -10.25 -32.74
C THR A 40 -3.49 -11.35 -31.93
N VAL A 41 -2.77 -12.25 -32.60
CA VAL A 41 -2.03 -13.34 -31.92
C VAL A 41 -0.88 -12.78 -31.09
N MET A 42 -0.10 -11.83 -31.63
CA MET A 42 0.99 -11.18 -30.90
C MET A 42 0.47 -10.43 -29.67
N MET A 43 -0.57 -9.62 -29.82
CA MET A 43 -1.17 -8.88 -28.71
C MET A 43 -1.69 -9.81 -27.62
N ARG A 44 -2.31 -10.95 -27.99
CA ARG A 44 -2.75 -11.95 -27.00
C ARG A 44 -1.58 -12.54 -26.23
N ALA A 45 -0.50 -12.90 -26.93
CA ALA A 45 0.71 -13.42 -26.29
C ALA A 45 1.34 -12.39 -25.34
N GLU A 46 1.38 -11.11 -25.74
CA GLU A 46 1.86 -10.02 -24.88
C GLU A 46 1.00 -9.85 -23.62
N ILE A 47 -0.33 -9.90 -23.77
CA ILE A 47 -1.25 -9.84 -22.63
C ILE A 47 -1.00 -11.00 -21.66
N ASP A 48 -0.75 -12.20 -22.16
CA ASP A 48 -0.51 -13.37 -21.30
C ASP A 48 0.83 -13.27 -20.56
N VAL A 49 1.87 -12.76 -21.21
CA VAL A 49 3.14 -12.43 -20.55
C VAL A 49 2.94 -11.38 -19.47
N LEU A 50 2.20 -10.31 -19.77
CA LEU A 50 1.94 -9.22 -18.82
C LEU A 50 1.14 -9.71 -17.61
N LYS A 51 0.12 -10.56 -17.82
CA LYS A 51 -0.65 -11.18 -16.74
C LYS A 51 0.24 -12.03 -15.84
N LEU A 52 1.15 -12.81 -16.42
CA LEU A 52 2.07 -13.64 -15.65
C LEU A 52 3.04 -12.78 -14.83
N GLN A 53 3.55 -11.69 -15.41
CA GLN A 53 4.40 -10.75 -14.68
C GLN A 53 3.66 -10.14 -13.50
N HIS A 54 2.46 -9.61 -13.72
CA HIS A 54 1.65 -9.02 -12.64
C HIS A 54 1.24 -10.05 -11.58
N ALA A 55 0.94 -11.29 -11.95
CA ALA A 55 0.66 -12.34 -10.99
C ALA A 55 1.87 -12.59 -10.06
N ASN A 56 3.08 -12.68 -10.63
CA ASN A 56 4.30 -12.82 -9.83
C ASN A 56 4.57 -11.60 -8.94
N GLU A 57 4.30 -10.38 -9.44
CA GLU A 57 4.44 -9.16 -8.65
C GLU A 57 3.49 -9.14 -7.45
N ILE A 58 2.22 -9.50 -7.66
CA ILE A 58 1.22 -9.60 -6.60
C ILE A 58 1.66 -10.64 -5.56
N ASP A 59 2.04 -11.84 -5.99
CA ASP A 59 2.49 -12.90 -5.09
C ASP A 59 3.70 -12.46 -4.25
N TYR A 60 4.66 -11.76 -4.87
CA TYR A 60 5.82 -11.22 -4.16
C TYR A 60 5.42 -10.18 -3.11
N VAL A 61 4.55 -9.23 -3.48
CA VAL A 61 4.06 -8.18 -2.57
C VAL A 61 3.28 -8.78 -1.41
N ASP A 62 2.42 -9.78 -1.66
CA ASP A 62 1.66 -10.46 -0.63
C ASP A 62 2.57 -11.21 0.35
N GLN A 63 3.62 -11.85 -0.14
CA GLN A 63 4.64 -12.48 0.70
C GLN A 63 5.39 -11.45 1.55
N MET A 64 5.77 -10.30 0.98
CA MET A 64 6.41 -9.23 1.73
C MET A 64 5.49 -8.68 2.83
N HIS A 65 4.23 -8.43 2.52
CA HIS A 65 3.24 -7.97 3.51
C HIS A 65 3.01 -8.99 4.61
N THR A 66 2.98 -10.28 4.27
CA THR A 66 2.85 -11.36 5.26
C THR A 66 4.04 -11.35 6.22
N LEU A 67 5.26 -11.27 5.69
CA LEU A 67 6.49 -11.20 6.49
C LEU A 67 6.54 -9.94 7.37
N ASP A 68 6.11 -8.79 6.85
CA ASP A 68 6.04 -7.55 7.63
C ASP A 68 5.04 -7.66 8.79
N ILE A 69 3.86 -8.24 8.53
CA ILE A 69 2.86 -8.47 9.59
C ILE A 69 3.41 -9.41 10.66
N GLU A 70 4.08 -10.50 10.27
CA GLU A 70 4.69 -11.44 11.21
C GLU A 70 5.80 -10.78 12.04
N ARG A 71 6.67 -10.02 11.38
CA ARG A 71 7.72 -9.25 12.02
C ARG A 71 7.14 -8.28 13.06
N GLU A 72 6.15 -7.48 12.69
CA GLU A 72 5.52 -6.51 13.59
C GLU A 72 4.79 -7.20 14.75
N ARG A 73 4.16 -8.35 14.51
CA ARG A 73 3.55 -9.16 15.58
C ARG A 73 4.58 -9.66 16.58
N GLU A 74 5.71 -10.19 16.12
CA GLU A 74 6.77 -10.66 17.00
C GLU A 74 7.46 -9.51 17.74
N LEU A 75 7.68 -8.37 17.08
CA LEU A 75 8.17 -7.16 17.75
C LEU A 75 7.21 -6.67 18.84
N ALA A 76 5.90 -6.62 18.54
CA ALA A 76 4.89 -6.24 19.51
C ALA A 76 4.84 -7.21 20.69
N ARG A 77 4.99 -8.52 20.44
CA ARG A 77 5.06 -9.54 21.49
C ARG A 77 6.29 -9.35 22.37
N VAL A 78 7.46 -9.15 21.78
CA VAL A 78 8.71 -8.91 22.53
C VAL A 78 8.60 -7.64 23.38
N GLU A 79 8.04 -6.56 22.83
CA GLU A 79 7.87 -5.31 23.58
C GLU A 79 6.85 -5.47 24.71
N ALA A 80 5.75 -6.19 24.49
CA ALA A 80 4.77 -6.52 25.53
C ALA A 80 5.39 -7.37 26.66
N ASP A 81 6.20 -8.37 26.31
CA ASP A 81 6.89 -9.21 27.28
C ASP A 81 7.95 -8.43 28.08
N LYS A 82 8.71 -7.56 27.40
CA LYS A 82 9.67 -6.65 28.03
C LYS A 82 8.97 -5.68 28.98
N PHE A 83 7.85 -5.09 28.56
CA PHE A 83 7.04 -4.22 29.39
C PHE A 83 6.52 -4.97 30.63
N LYS A 84 5.96 -6.17 30.44
CA LYS A 84 5.48 -7.03 31.53
C LYS A 84 6.58 -7.33 32.54
N ARG A 85 7.77 -7.74 32.08
CA ARG A 85 8.93 -7.99 32.96
C ARG A 85 9.36 -6.75 33.73
N THR A 86 9.36 -5.59 33.08
CA THR A 86 9.71 -4.31 33.71
C THR A 86 8.71 -3.94 34.81
N VAL A 87 7.41 -4.03 34.52
CA VAL A 87 6.33 -3.77 35.50
C VAL A 87 6.39 -4.76 36.66
N GLN A 88 6.64 -6.04 36.38
CA GLN A 88 6.80 -7.07 37.41
C GLN A 88 8.01 -6.82 38.31
N ALA A 89 9.14 -6.39 37.75
CA ALA A 89 10.35 -6.08 38.50
C ALA A 89 10.20 -4.86 39.42
N ILE A 90 9.41 -3.86 39.03
CA ILE A 90 9.09 -2.71 39.90
C ILE A 90 8.16 -3.17 41.05
N GLY A 91 7.21 -4.07 40.75
CA GLY A 91 6.27 -4.63 41.71
C GLY A 91 5.05 -3.74 41.97
N ARG A 92 3.91 -4.37 42.25
CA ARG A 92 2.60 -3.70 42.40
C ARG A 92 2.63 -2.62 43.49
N ASP A 93 3.17 -2.94 44.65
CA ASP A 93 3.11 -2.05 45.81
C ASP A 93 3.99 -0.80 45.62
N THR A 94 5.15 -0.97 44.99
CA THR A 94 6.04 0.14 44.59
C THR A 94 5.36 1.05 43.56
N ILE A 95 4.66 0.48 42.57
CA ILE A 95 3.89 1.26 41.58
C ILE A 95 2.78 2.05 42.27
N ILE A 96 2.06 1.45 43.21
CA ILE A 96 1.00 2.13 43.98
C ILE A 96 1.59 3.25 44.85
N ALA A 97 2.71 3.00 45.52
CA ALA A 97 3.39 4.00 46.34
C ALA A 97 3.90 5.17 45.49
N LEU A 98 4.50 4.90 44.33
CA LEU A 98 4.96 5.91 43.37
C LEU A 98 3.80 6.67 42.72
N ALA A 99 2.67 6.01 42.47
CA ALA A 99 1.47 6.65 41.94
C ALA A 99 0.79 7.56 42.98
N ARG A 100 0.91 7.26 44.27
CA ARG A 100 0.42 8.11 45.37
C ARG A 100 1.42 9.20 45.77
N ALA A 101 2.70 8.97 45.52
CA ALA A 101 3.71 10.02 45.59
C ALA A 101 3.38 11.08 44.55
N GLY A 102 3.40 12.35 44.95
CA GLY A 102 2.76 13.44 44.21
C GLY A 102 3.12 13.58 42.71
N PRO A 103 2.45 14.49 42.00
CA PRO A 103 2.40 14.53 40.53
C PRO A 103 3.73 14.45 39.77
N LYS A 104 4.82 14.98 40.35
CA LYS A 104 6.17 14.94 39.77
C LYS A 104 6.73 13.51 39.66
N VAL A 105 6.39 12.63 40.61
CA VAL A 105 6.83 11.24 40.65
C VAL A 105 6.01 10.40 39.68
N GLN A 106 4.70 10.67 39.57
CA GLN A 106 3.81 10.06 38.56
C GLN A 106 4.30 10.31 37.14
N ALA A 107 4.68 11.56 36.80
CA ALA A 107 5.20 11.89 35.48
C ALA A 107 6.52 11.17 35.14
N ARG A 108 7.41 11.00 36.14
CA ARG A 108 8.65 10.23 35.97
C ARG A 108 8.40 8.74 35.80
N LEU A 109 7.42 8.17 36.52
CA LEU A 109 7.01 6.78 36.37
C LEU A 109 6.47 6.51 34.96
N LEU A 110 5.59 7.38 34.45
CA LEU A 110 5.07 7.28 33.07
C LEU A 110 6.18 7.41 32.03
N GLY A 111 7.15 8.30 32.24
CA GLY A 111 8.33 8.42 31.38
C GLY A 111 9.24 7.19 31.42
N ALA A 112 9.49 6.62 32.60
CA ALA A 112 10.33 5.44 32.78
C ALA A 112 9.69 4.16 32.21
N LEU A 113 8.36 4.07 32.23
CA LEU A 113 7.59 2.99 31.59
C LEU A 113 7.48 3.17 30.08
N GLY A 114 8.08 4.21 29.50
CA GLY A 114 8.01 4.49 28.07
C GLY A 114 6.61 4.85 27.57
N LEU A 115 5.68 5.17 28.48
CA LEU A 115 4.30 5.53 28.17
C LEU A 115 4.24 7.00 27.70
N GLN A 116 4.90 7.29 26.58
CA GLN A 116 4.85 8.58 25.92
C GLN A 116 3.59 8.62 25.05
N GLY A 117 2.56 9.34 25.51
CA GLY A 117 1.39 9.64 24.67
C GLY A 117 0.34 8.53 24.53
N TYR A 118 0.26 7.57 25.46
CA TYR A 118 -0.88 6.64 25.47
C TYR A 118 -2.17 7.40 25.76
N LEU A 119 -3.02 7.45 24.73
CA LEU A 119 -4.40 7.91 24.77
C LEU A 119 -5.23 6.81 25.43
N VAL A 120 -5.49 6.92 26.73
CA VAL A 120 -6.45 6.01 27.37
C VAL A 120 -7.84 6.53 27.06
N THR A 121 -8.51 5.83 26.15
CA THR A 121 -9.90 6.08 25.79
C THR A 121 -10.77 5.33 26.80
N ASP A 122 -11.25 6.03 27.82
CA ASP A 122 -12.38 5.54 28.60
C ASP A 122 -13.66 5.87 27.81
N GLY A 123 -13.99 5.02 26.82
CA GLY A 123 -15.27 4.87 26.10
C GLY A 123 -15.97 6.09 25.46
N THR A 124 -15.67 7.32 25.83
CA THR A 124 -16.41 8.53 25.49
C THR A 124 -15.48 9.75 25.37
N ASN A 125 -14.31 9.74 26.04
CA ASN A 125 -13.32 10.81 25.88
C ASN A 125 -11.88 10.26 25.82
N PRO A 126 -11.11 10.60 24.77
CA PRO A 126 -9.70 10.23 24.69
C PRO A 126 -8.85 11.07 25.66
N ILE A 127 -8.32 10.45 26.73
CA ILE A 127 -7.43 11.14 27.68
C ILE A 127 -5.97 10.83 27.35
N ASN A 128 -5.19 11.86 27.01
CA ASN A 128 -3.75 11.75 26.85
C ASN A 128 -3.08 11.74 28.24
N LEU A 129 -2.78 10.54 28.75
CA LEU A 129 -2.32 10.34 30.13
C LEU A 129 -1.04 11.13 30.47
N PHE A 130 -0.15 11.31 29.49
CA PHE A 130 1.11 12.03 29.71
C PHE A 130 0.90 13.54 29.84
N ASN A 131 0.02 14.11 29.02
CA ASN A 131 -0.32 15.54 29.09
C ASN A 131 -1.16 15.86 30.34
N THR A 132 -2.07 14.97 30.72
CA THR A 132 -2.87 15.13 31.96
C THR A 132 -1.99 15.05 33.21
N ALA A 133 -1.03 14.12 33.25
CA ALA A 133 -0.07 14.03 34.35
C ALA A 133 0.83 15.29 34.46
N LYS A 134 1.26 15.88 33.34
CA LYS A 134 1.98 17.16 33.33
C LYS A 134 1.12 18.33 33.80
N GLY A 135 -0.14 18.39 33.37
CA GLY A 135 -1.10 19.42 33.81
C GLY A 135 -1.34 19.39 35.32
N LEU A 136 -1.57 18.20 35.87
CA LEU A 136 -1.72 17.99 37.32
C LEU A 136 -0.41 18.28 38.09
N ALA A 137 0.75 17.99 37.51
CA ALA A 137 2.03 18.33 38.12
C ALA A 137 2.29 19.83 38.21
N ASN A 138 1.94 20.57 37.15
CA ASN A 138 2.07 22.02 37.16
C ASN A 138 1.03 22.68 38.10
N GLN A 139 -0.20 22.15 38.18
CA GLN A 139 -1.21 22.62 39.13
C GLN A 139 -0.82 22.35 40.59
N GLY A 140 -0.25 21.17 40.89
CA GLY A 140 0.29 20.87 42.22
C GLY A 140 1.44 21.79 42.63
N GLN A 141 2.22 22.27 41.66
CA GLN A 141 3.32 23.21 41.89
C GLN A 141 2.85 24.66 42.09
N GLN A 142 1.77 25.07 41.43
CA GLN A 142 1.10 26.36 41.67
C GLN A 142 0.36 26.39 43.01
N ALA A 143 -0.28 25.29 43.42
CA ALA A 143 -0.92 25.18 44.72
C ALA A 143 0.09 25.22 45.89
N ALA A 144 1.26 24.58 45.72
CA ALA A 144 2.34 24.64 46.69
C ALA A 144 3.03 26.02 46.76
N ALA A 145 3.20 26.70 45.61
CA ALA A 145 3.76 28.05 45.56
C ALA A 145 2.79 29.11 46.14
N ALA A 146 1.48 28.96 45.94
CA ALA A 146 0.48 29.84 46.53
C ALA A 146 0.39 29.67 48.06
N ALA A 147 0.53 28.44 48.58
CA ALA A 147 0.56 28.18 50.03
C ALA A 147 1.81 28.76 50.72
N ALA A 148 2.96 28.79 50.04
CA ALA A 148 4.20 29.38 50.56
C ALA A 148 4.25 30.92 50.48
N SER A 149 3.31 31.56 49.78
CA SER A 149 3.17 33.02 49.67
C SER A 149 2.24 33.62 50.74
N ILE A 150 1.55 32.77 51.52
CA ILE A 150 0.56 33.17 52.54
C ILE A 150 1.05 32.84 53.97
N ALA A 151 2.25 32.27 54.10
CA ALA A 151 2.99 32.12 55.36
C ALA A 151 4.15 33.11 55.40
#